data_AF-A0A352PUW1-F1
#
_entry.id   AF-A0A352PUW1-F1
#
_cell.length_a   1.000
_cell.length_b   1.000
_cell.length_c   1.000
_cell.angle_alpha   90.00
_cell.angle_beta   90.00
_cell.angle_gamma   90.00
#
_symmetry.space_group_name_H-M   'P 1'
#
loop_
_entity.id
_entity.type
_entity.pdbx_description
1 polymer ?
#
loop_
_entity_poly.entity_id
_entity_poly.type
_entity_poly.pdbx_seq_one_letter_code
_entity_poly.pdbx_strand_id
1 'polypeptide(L)'
;MPYIKPERRKHFDVHLEACAREIETGGELNYCIFKLSTLLIHRIGESYDKLSMCSGAMEHAKLEWYRRRLVPYELKKIEENGDV
;
A
#
# COMPACT_ATOMS: atom_id res chain seq x y z
N MET A 1 2.06 -8.54 0.97
CA MET A 1 3.21 -8.94 1.82
C MET A 1 3.25 -10.45 1.97
N PRO A 2 4.40 -11.10 1.71
CA PRO A 2 4.53 -12.56 1.67
C PRO A 2 4.33 -13.25 3.03
N TYR A 3 4.53 -12.52 4.13
CA TYR A 3 4.39 -13.03 5.49
C TYR A 3 2.95 -13.00 6.05
N ILE A 4 1.97 -12.47 5.31
CA ILE A 4 0.56 -12.49 5.72
C ILE A 4 -0.12 -13.71 5.10
N LYS A 5 -0.69 -14.58 5.94
CA LYS A 5 -1.44 -15.77 5.51
C LYS A 5 -2.52 -15.41 4.47
N PRO A 6 -2.74 -16.22 3.42
CA PRO A 6 -3.71 -15.93 2.36
C PRO A 6 -5.12 -15.61 2.88
N GLU A 7 -5.59 -16.32 3.89
CA GLU A 7 -6.93 -16.15 4.48
C GLU A 7 -7.05 -14.78 5.15
N ARG A 8 -5.97 -14.34 5.81
CA ARG A 8 -5.92 -13.02 6.44
C ARG A 8 -5.88 -11.90 5.39
N ARG A 9 -5.25 -12.13 4.24
CA ARG A 9 -5.29 -11.17 3.11
C ARG A 9 -6.70 -11.03 2.56
N LYS A 10 -7.37 -12.16 2.27
CA LYS A 10 -8.76 -12.18 1.78
C LYS A 10 -9.73 -11.40 2.69
N HIS A 11 -9.55 -11.52 4.00
CA HIS A 11 -10.36 -10.75 4.96
C HIS A 11 -10.22 -9.23 4.76
N PHE A 12 -9.00 -8.74 4.49
CA PHE A 12 -8.79 -7.32 4.21
C PHE A 12 -9.20 -6.94 2.79
N ASP A 13 -8.98 -7.82 1.81
CA ASP A 13 -9.26 -7.56 0.39
C ASP A 13 -10.71 -7.11 0.17
N VAL A 14 -11.69 -7.69 0.88
CA VAL A 14 -13.11 -7.26 0.79
C VAL A 14 -13.29 -5.78 1.12
N HIS A 15 -12.61 -5.27 2.15
CA HIS A 15 -12.70 -3.86 2.53
C HIS A 15 -11.89 -2.98 1.59
N LEU A 16 -10.73 -3.45 1.13
CA LEU A 16 -9.86 -2.73 0.21
C LEU A 16 -10.50 -2.57 -1.17
N GLU A 17 -11.20 -3.59 -1.66
CA GLU A 17 -11.97 -3.54 -2.90
C GLU A 17 -13.08 -2.49 -2.85
N ALA A 18 -13.77 -2.38 -1.71
CA ALA A 18 -14.77 -1.34 -1.50
C ALA A 18 -14.14 0.06 -1.52
N CYS A 19 -13.05 0.26 -0.79
CA CYS A 19 -12.34 1.55 -0.81
C CYS A 19 -11.81 1.90 -2.21
N ALA A 20 -11.24 0.93 -2.94
CA ALA A 20 -10.65 1.16 -4.25
C ALA A 20 -11.65 1.63 -5.31
N ARG A 21 -12.94 1.29 -5.17
CA ARG A 21 -14.00 1.76 -6.08
C ARG A 21 -14.30 3.26 -5.95
N GLU A 22 -13.98 3.86 -4.81
CA GLU A 22 -14.30 5.26 -4.49
C GLU A 22 -13.10 6.20 -4.65
N ILE A 23 -11.90 5.67 -4.91
CA ILE A 23 -10.66 6.46 -5.04
C ILE A 23 -10.46 6.79 -6.52
N GLU A 24 -10.45 8.07 -6.86
CA GLU A 24 -10.28 8.57 -8.22
C GLU A 24 -8.91 9.22 -8.43
N THR A 25 -8.33 9.78 -7.37
CA THR A 25 -7.09 10.57 -7.47
C THR A 25 -5.96 10.02 -6.61
N GLY A 26 -4.71 10.37 -6.98
CA GLY A 26 -3.55 10.08 -6.15
C GLY A 26 -3.60 10.76 -4.78
N GLY A 27 -4.25 11.93 -4.68
CA GLY A 27 -4.45 12.64 -3.41
C GLY A 27 -5.38 11.88 -2.45
N GLU A 28 -6.46 11.30 -2.97
CA GLU A 28 -7.38 10.47 -2.20
C GLU A 28 -6.73 9.17 -1.72
N LEU A 29 -5.94 8.51 -2.57
CA LEU A 29 -5.17 7.34 -2.16
C LEU A 29 -4.23 7.68 -1.00
N ASN A 30 -3.51 8.80 -1.10
CA ASN A 30 -2.63 9.27 -0.04
C ASN A 30 -3.40 9.55 1.25
N TYR A 31 -4.58 10.19 1.15
CA TYR A 31 -5.46 10.42 2.29
C TYR A 31 -5.94 9.12 2.92
N CYS A 32 -6.31 8.10 2.14
CA CYS A 32 -6.72 6.79 2.66
C CYS A 32 -5.60 6.11 3.45
N ILE A 33 -4.36 6.12 2.93
CA ILE A 33 -3.19 5.55 3.61
C ILE A 33 -2.91 6.28 4.93
N PHE A 34 -2.95 7.61 4.91
CA PHE A 34 -2.81 8.44 6.11
C PHE A 34 -3.90 8.12 7.13
N LYS A 35 -5.17 8.17 6.71
CA LYS A 35 -6.32 7.99 7.58
C LYS A 35 -6.37 6.59 8.20
N LEU A 36 -6.06 5.54 7.43
CA LEU A 36 -5.97 4.17 7.94
C LEU A 36 -4.95 4.06 9.07
N SER A 37 -3.79 4.70 8.90
CA SER A 37 -2.74 4.71 9.91
C SER A 37 -3.15 5.48 11.16
N THR A 38 -3.78 6.66 11.00
CA THR A 38 -4.33 7.44 12.12
C THR A 38 -5.37 6.64 12.91
N LEU A 39 -6.30 5.98 12.22
CA LEU A 39 -7.32 5.14 12.87
C LEU A 39 -6.69 3.95 13.61
N LEU A 40 -5.64 3.35 13.04
CA LEU A 40 -4.89 2.30 13.71
C LEU A 40 -4.27 2.81 15.02
N ILE A 41 -3.56 3.95 14.97
CA ILE A 41 -2.94 4.58 16.14
C ILE A 41 -3.97 4.90 17.22
N HIS A 42 -5.11 5.48 16.85
CA HIS A 42 -6.20 5.73 17.81
C HIS A 42 -6.67 4.46 18.51
N ARG A 43 -6.74 3.32 17.79
CA ARG A 43 -7.17 2.04 18.34
C ARG A 43 -6.14 1.39 19.27
N ILE A 44 -4.85 1.56 18.99
CA ILE A 44 -3.77 0.85 19.71
C ILE A 44 -2.99 1.76 20.67
N GLY A 45 -3.29 3.06 20.72
CA GLY A 45 -2.63 4.09 21.52
C GLY A 45 -1.38 4.67 20.85
N GLU A 46 -1.12 5.95 21.08
CA GLU A 46 -0.01 6.67 20.46
C GLU A 46 1.33 6.41 21.17
N SER A 47 2.37 6.13 20.37
CA SER A 47 3.77 6.16 20.79
C SER A 47 4.66 6.35 19.56
N TYR A 48 5.90 6.81 19.77
CA TYR A 48 6.87 6.96 18.68
C TYR A 48 7.06 5.64 17.90
N ASP A 49 7.22 4.52 18.61
CA ASP A 49 7.41 3.21 17.98
C ASP A 49 6.25 2.83 17.05
N LYS A 50 5.01 3.13 17.45
CA LYS A 50 3.82 2.80 16.65
C LYS A 50 3.65 3.74 15.46
N LEU A 51 3.96 5.02 15.64
CA LEU A 51 3.98 6.01 14.56
C LEU A 51 5.06 5.65 13.52
N SER A 52 6.25 5.32 13.99
CA SER A 52 7.36 4.86 13.15
C SER A 52 7.04 3.55 12.43
N MET A 53 6.40 2.59 13.12
CA MET A 53 5.90 1.36 12.51
C MET A 53 4.92 1.65 11.36
N CYS A 54 3.98 2.58 11.53
CA CYS A 54 3.03 2.94 10.47
C CYS A 54 3.74 3.59 9.28
N SER A 55 4.63 4.56 9.54
CA SER A 55 5.43 5.21 8.49
C SER A 55 6.29 4.20 7.72
N GLY A 56 7.00 3.31 8.42
CA GLY A 56 7.80 2.25 7.82
C GLY A 56 6.95 1.25 7.02
N ALA A 57 5.75 0.90 7.52
CA ALA A 57 4.83 0.03 6.79
C ALA A 57 4.38 0.64 5.45
N MET A 58 4.15 1.96 5.38
CA MET A 58 3.84 2.66 4.13
C MET A 58 4.99 2.54 3.11
N GLU A 59 6.22 2.79 3.54
CA GLU A 59 7.40 2.71 2.68
C GLU A 59 7.62 1.29 2.15
N HIS A 60 7.53 0.29 3.04
CA HIS A 60 7.64 -1.11 2.66
C HIS A 60 6.54 -1.52 1.67
N ALA A 61 5.31 -1.05 1.85
CA ALA A 61 4.21 -1.32 0.93
C ALA A 61 4.45 -0.68 -0.45
N LYS A 62 4.94 0.57 -0.49
CA LYS A 62 5.32 1.27 -1.72
C LYS A 62 6.40 0.50 -2.50
N LEU A 63 7.48 0.09 -1.81
CA LEU A 63 8.58 -0.66 -2.44
C LEU A 63 8.14 -2.02 -2.98
N GLU A 64 7.31 -2.75 -2.23
CA GLU A 64 6.78 -4.03 -2.70
C GLU A 64 5.82 -3.86 -3.89
N TRP A 65 5.01 -2.78 -3.91
CA TRP A 65 4.16 -2.44 -5.04
C TRP A 65 5.01 -2.08 -6.26
N TYR A 66 6.01 -1.22 -6.10
CA TYR A 66 6.96 -0.86 -7.16
C TYR A 66 7.57 -2.13 -7.79
N ARG A 67 8.17 -2.98 -6.95
CA ARG A 67 8.82 -4.22 -7.39
C ARG A 67 7.87 -5.20 -8.09
N ARG A 68 6.63 -5.35 -7.61
CA ARG A 68 5.69 -6.35 -8.16
C ARG A 68 4.78 -5.83 -9.26
N ARG A 69 4.58 -4.52 -9.38
CA ARG A 69 3.61 -3.91 -10.29
C ARG A 69 4.28 -2.97 -11.28
N LEU A 70 5.12 -2.06 -10.80
CA LEU A 70 5.75 -1.07 -11.68
C LEU A 70 6.90 -1.69 -12.48
N VAL A 71 7.78 -2.48 -11.86
CA VAL A 71 8.91 -3.12 -12.57
C VAL A 71 8.46 -3.97 -13.77
N PRO A 72 7.45 -4.85 -13.68
CA PRO A 72 6.96 -5.57 -14.86
C PRO A 72 6.45 -4.65 -15.98
N TYR A 73 5.85 -3.52 -15.62
CA TYR A 73 5.40 -2.52 -16.60
C TYR A 73 6.58 -1.77 -17.22
N GLU A 74 7.60 -1.41 -16.44
CA GLU A 74 8.84 -0.79 -16.92
C GLU A 74 9.57 -1.73 -17.89
N LEU A 75 9.70 -3.03 -17.54
CA LEU A 75 10.29 -4.04 -18.44
C LEU A 75 9.55 -4.12 -19.78
N LYS A 76 8.22 -4.12 -19.74
CA LYS A 76 7.41 -4.05 -20.96
C LYS A 76 7.70 -2.77 -21.76
N LYS A 77 7.88 -1.63 -21.09
CA LYS A 77 8.20 -0.36 -21.76
C LYS A 77 9.62 -0.30 -22.31
N ILE A 78 10.57 -0.99 -21.70
CA ILE A 78 11.92 -1.18 -22.21
C ILE A 78 11.89 -2.01 -23.49
N GLU A 79 11.11 -3.10 -23.53
CA GLU A 79 10.91 -3.90 -24.74
C GLU A 79 10.27 -3.09 -25.88
N GLU A 80 9.31 -2.20 -25.56
CA GLU A 80 8.58 -1.38 -26.54
C GLU A 80 9.38 -0.16 -27.05
N ASN A 81 10.12 0.52 -26.17
CA ASN A 81 10.71 1.83 -26.46
C ASN A 81 12.24 1.86 -26.42
N GLY A 82 12.88 0.75 -26.03
CA GLY A 82 14.30 0.71 -25.69
C GLY A 82 14.56 1.09 -24.22
N ASP A 83 15.73 0.68 -23.74
CA ASP A 83 16.23 1.07 -22.41
C ASP A 83 16.82 2.49 -22.42
N VAL A 84 16.94 3.10 -21.25
CA VAL A 84 17.55 4.44 -21.06
C VAL A 84 19.07 4.36 -21.00
#